data_AF-A0A6B3CWD2-F1
#
_entry.id   AF-A0A6B3CWD2-F1
#
_cell.length_a   1.000
_cell.length_b   1.000
_cell.length_c   1.000
_cell.angle_alpha   90.00
_cell.angle_beta   90.00
_cell.angle_gamma   90.00
#
_symmetry.space_group_name_H-M   'P 1'
#
loop_
_entity.id
_entity.type
_entity.pdbx_description
1 polymer ?
#
loop_
_entity_poly.entity_id
_entity_poly.type
_entity_poly.pdbx_seq_one_letter_code
_entity_poly.pdbx_strand_id
1 'polypeptide(L)'
;AQVRNMWPDILEAVKNRRRFTWILLSQNAQVAGFDGTTLQLGFLNAGARDNFASSGSEEVLKQALAERFNAQWRIEAVIDPSGGGGLPPQSGGG
;
A
#
# COMPACT_ATOMS: atom_id res chain seq x y z
N ALA A 1 1.13 -15.48 0.61
CA ALA A 1 0.93 -15.27 -0.84
C ALA A 1 -0.53 -14.94 -1.23
N GLN A 2 -1.55 -15.33 -0.45
CA GLN A 2 -2.95 -15.18 -0.84
C GLN A 2 -3.41 -13.73 -1.10
N VAL A 3 -3.00 -12.77 -0.26
CA VAL A 3 -3.42 -11.37 -0.45
C VAL A 3 -2.88 -10.75 -1.76
N ARG A 4 -1.72 -11.22 -2.25
CA ARG A 4 -1.13 -10.75 -3.52
C ARG A 4 -1.98 -11.19 -4.72
N ASN A 5 -2.61 -12.36 -4.62
CA ASN A 5 -3.57 -12.85 -5.62
C ASN A 5 -4.91 -12.09 -5.54
N MET A 6 -5.31 -11.63 -4.35
CA MET A 6 -6.52 -10.82 -4.14
C MET A 6 -6.31 -9.34 -4.47
N TRP A 7 -5.07 -8.88 -4.50
CA TRP A 7 -4.71 -7.49 -4.78
C TRP A 7 -5.37 -6.89 -6.02
N PRO A 8 -5.42 -7.55 -7.19
CA PRO A 8 -6.18 -7.03 -8.34
C PRO A 8 -7.66 -6.78 -8.01
N ASP A 9 -8.34 -7.70 -7.33
CA ASP A 9 -9.76 -7.54 -6.95
C ASP A 9 -9.94 -6.39 -5.93
N ILE A 10 -9.01 -6.24 -4.98
CA ILE A 10 -8.98 -5.11 -4.04
C ILE A 10 -8.83 -3.78 -4.80
N LEU A 11 -7.94 -3.72 -5.80
CA LEU A 11 -7.78 -2.55 -6.65
C LEU A 11 -9.07 -2.25 -7.42
N GLU A 12 -9.78 -3.26 -7.92
CA GLU A 12 -11.07 -3.07 -8.59
C GLU A 12 -12.15 -2.52 -7.65
N ALA A 13 -12.22 -3.00 -6.41
CA ALA A 13 -13.09 -2.45 -5.37
C ALA A 13 -12.78 -0.96 -5.10
N VAL A 14 -11.50 -0.62 -4.96
CA VAL A 14 -11.05 0.77 -4.77
C VAL A 14 -11.36 1.63 -6.00
N LYS A 15 -11.21 1.10 -7.22
CA LYS A 15 -11.52 1.81 -8.47
C LYS A 15 -12.98 2.24 -8.53
N ASN A 16 -13.90 1.36 -8.14
CA ASN A 16 -15.32 1.65 -8.08
C ASN A 16 -15.65 2.75 -7.05
N ARG A 17 -14.84 2.89 -5.99
CA ARG A 17 -14.98 3.94 -4.96
C ARG A 17 -14.35 5.27 -5.36
N ARG A 18 -13.05 5.24 -5.68
CA ARG A 18 -12.26 6.45 -5.95
C ARG A 18 -11.13 6.12 -6.92
N ARG A 19 -11.30 6.59 -8.15
CA ARG A 19 -10.31 6.42 -9.24
C ARG A 19 -8.93 6.99 -8.90
N PHE A 20 -8.85 8.11 -8.17
CA PHE A 20 -7.58 8.67 -7.72
C PHE A 20 -6.82 7.70 -6.80
N THR A 21 -7.48 7.14 -5.78
CA THR A 21 -6.86 6.15 -4.88
C THR A 21 -6.40 4.92 -5.64
N TRP A 22 -7.20 4.45 -6.61
CA TRP A 22 -6.82 3.31 -7.45
C TRP A 22 -5.57 3.60 -8.28
N ILE A 23 -5.48 4.78 -8.92
CA ILE A 23 -4.30 5.23 -9.67
C ILE A 23 -3.07 5.28 -8.75
N LEU A 24 -3.22 5.88 -7.56
CA LEU A 24 -2.12 6.00 -6.60
C LEU A 24 -1.62 4.61 -6.19
N LEU A 25 -2.52 3.70 -5.82
CA LEU A 25 -2.16 2.35 -5.40
C LEU A 25 -1.62 1.50 -6.54
N SER A 26 -2.24 1.49 -7.72
CA SER A 26 -1.82 0.60 -8.82
C SER A 26 -0.48 0.99 -9.43
N GLN A 27 -0.12 2.28 -9.39
CA GLN A 27 1.13 2.77 -9.97
C GLN A 27 2.24 2.91 -8.94
N ASN A 28 1.91 3.25 -7.69
CA ASN A 28 2.91 3.65 -6.70
C ASN A 28 3.02 2.72 -5.51
N ALA A 29 2.13 1.73 -5.38
CA ALA A 29 2.09 0.82 -4.23
C ALA A 29 2.01 -0.65 -4.65
N GLN A 30 2.56 -1.52 -3.80
CA GLN A 30 2.47 -2.97 -3.93
C GLN A 30 2.29 -3.60 -2.55
N VAL A 31 1.73 -4.80 -2.51
CA VAL A 31 1.65 -5.57 -1.27
C VAL A 31 3.05 -5.99 -0.86
N ALA A 32 3.56 -5.41 0.22
CA ALA A 32 4.82 -5.79 0.84
C ALA A 32 4.64 -7.03 1.74
N GLY A 33 3.54 -7.10 2.48
CA GLY A 33 3.27 -8.16 3.43
C GLY A 33 1.82 -8.16 3.93
N PHE A 34 1.39 -9.28 4.49
CA PHE A 34 0.10 -9.39 5.16
C PHE A 34 0.12 -10.49 6.20
N ASP A 35 -0.30 -10.15 7.42
CA ASP A 35 -0.29 -11.03 8.60
C ASP A 35 -1.69 -11.55 9.00
N GLY A 36 -2.71 -11.34 8.16
CA GLY A 36 -4.10 -11.73 8.48
C GLY A 36 -4.93 -10.59 9.08
N THR A 37 -4.28 -9.66 9.77
CA THR A 37 -4.94 -8.48 10.37
C THR A 37 -4.39 -7.16 9.85
N THR A 38 -3.15 -7.16 9.35
CA THR A 38 -2.45 -5.96 8.90
C THR A 38 -1.91 -6.14 7.50
N LEU A 39 -2.33 -5.26 6.58
CA LEU A 39 -1.88 -5.17 5.20
C LEU A 39 -0.79 -4.13 5.08
N GLN A 40 0.43 -4.59 4.77
CA GLN A 40 1.57 -3.73 4.51
C GLN A 40 1.64 -3.41 3.02
N LEU A 41 1.58 -2.12 2.72
CA LEU A 41 1.74 -1.58 1.38
C LEU A 41 3.10 -0.90 1.25
N GLY A 42 3.94 -1.46 0.38
CA GLY A 42 5.21 -0.87 -0.02
C GLY A 42 4.98 0.16 -1.12
N PHE A 43 5.29 1.42 -0.84
CA PHE A 43 5.26 2.52 -1.80
C PHE A 43 6.63 2.71 -2.45
N LEU A 44 6.67 3.15 -3.71
CA LEU A 44 7.93 3.31 -4.42
C LEU A 44 8.87 4.38 -3.80
N ASN A 45 8.30 5.38 -3.13
CA ASN A 45 9.01 6.49 -2.52
C ASN A 45 8.18 7.18 -1.42
N ALA A 46 8.85 8.00 -0.61
CA ALA A 46 8.24 8.73 0.50
C ALA A 46 7.10 9.66 0.08
N GLY A 47 7.20 10.31 -1.09
CA GLY A 47 6.16 11.21 -1.60
C GLY A 47 4.86 10.49 -1.93
N ALA A 48 4.92 9.29 -2.51
CA ALA A 48 3.72 8.51 -2.79
C ALA A 48 3.05 8.00 -1.50
N ARG A 49 3.85 7.57 -0.51
CA ARG A 49 3.36 7.18 0.83
C ARG A 49 2.69 8.35 1.54
N ASP A 50 3.34 9.52 1.56
CA ASP A 50 2.80 10.72 2.20
C ASP A 50 1.49 11.16 1.53
N ASN A 51 1.46 11.17 0.19
CA ASN A 51 0.25 11.46 -0.57
C ASN A 51 -0.88 10.47 -0.24
N PHE A 52 -0.58 9.18 -0.07
CA PHE A 52 -1.58 8.19 0.33
C PHE A 52 -2.16 8.47 1.72
N ALA A 53 -1.32 8.84 2.69
CA ALA A 53 -1.74 9.15 4.05
C ALA A 53 -2.51 10.48 4.12
N SER A 54 -2.04 11.52 3.44
CA SER A 54 -2.61 12.86 3.48
C SER A 54 -3.90 12.99 2.64
N SER A 55 -4.03 12.25 1.54
CA SER A 55 -5.18 12.38 0.62
C SER A 55 -6.46 11.66 1.06
N GLY A 56 -6.47 10.99 2.22
CA GLY A 56 -7.57 10.13 2.69
C GLY A 56 -7.70 8.83 1.89
N SER A 57 -6.70 8.47 1.08
CA SER A 57 -6.71 7.24 0.29
C SER A 57 -6.70 5.98 1.15
N GLU A 58 -6.11 6.05 2.35
CA GLU A 58 -6.12 4.96 3.33
C GLU A 58 -7.55 4.59 3.77
N GLU A 59 -8.38 5.58 4.09
CA GLU A 59 -9.76 5.35 4.51
C GLU A 59 -10.58 4.71 3.39
N VAL A 60 -10.40 5.18 2.15
CA VAL A 60 -11.07 4.59 0.98
C VAL A 60 -10.69 3.11 0.82
N LEU A 61 -9.42 2.76 0.99
CA LEU A 61 -8.96 1.38 0.92
C LEU A 61 -9.57 0.53 2.05
N LYS A 62 -9.51 1.00 3.30
CA LYS A 62 -10.11 0.30 4.46
C LYS A 62 -11.59 0.04 4.25
N GLN A 63 -12.32 1.06 3.83
CA GLN A 63 -13.72 0.92 3.55
C GLN A 63 -13.96 -0.08 2.40
N ALA A 64 -13.11 -0.12 1.36
CA ALA A 64 -13.31 -1.02 0.21
C ALA A 64 -13.12 -2.48 0.63
N LEU A 65 -12.14 -2.73 1.51
CA LEU A 65 -11.93 -4.02 2.16
C LEU A 65 -13.13 -4.42 3.03
N ALA A 66 -13.67 -3.49 3.81
CA ALA A 66 -14.82 -3.74 4.66
C ALA A 66 -16.09 -4.06 3.84
N GLU A 67 -16.35 -3.35 2.75
CA GLU A 67 -17.58 -3.55 1.96
C GLU A 67 -17.52 -4.78 1.06
N ARG A 68 -16.36 -5.08 0.44
CA ARG A 68 -16.25 -6.16 -0.55
C ARG A 68 -15.78 -7.48 0.05
N PHE A 69 -14.93 -7.40 1.07
CA PHE A 69 -14.31 -8.58 1.68
C PHE A 69 -14.74 -8.80 3.12
N ASN A 70 -15.63 -7.95 3.67
CA ASN A 70 -15.99 -7.95 5.10
C ASN A 70 -14.77 -7.92 6.02
N ALA A 71 -13.67 -7.32 5.54
CA ALA A 71 -12.36 -7.36 6.17
C ALA A 71 -12.03 -6.02 6.82
N GLN A 72 -11.77 -6.04 8.13
CA GLN A 72 -11.36 -4.87 8.91
C GLN A 72 -9.86 -4.90 9.17
N TRP A 73 -9.07 -4.82 8.09
CA TRP A 73 -7.62 -4.88 8.21
C TRP A 73 -7.02 -3.51 8.53
N ARG A 74 -5.95 -3.51 9.32
CA ARG A 74 -5.07 -2.36 9.48
C ARG A 74 -4.26 -2.17 8.20
N ILE A 75 -4.04 -0.92 7.83
CA ILE A 75 -3.17 -0.58 6.70
C ILE A 75 -1.88 -0.01 7.28
N GLU A 76 -0.75 -0.53 6.81
CA GLU A 76 0.57 0.01 7.11
C GLU A 76 1.26 0.40 5.81
N ALA A 77 1.49 1.70 5.64
CA ALA A 77 2.23 2.21 4.50
C ALA A 77 3.72 2.24 4.83
N VAL A 78 4.52 1.47 4.09
CA VAL A 78 5.99 1.39 4.18
C VAL A 78 6.60 1.83 2.86
N ILE A 79 7.90 2.16 2.85
CA ILE A 79 8.63 2.42 1.60
C ILE A 79 9.28 1.11 1.16
N ASP A 80 9.03 0.72 -0.08
CA ASP A 80 9.67 -0.47 -0.64
C ASP A 80 11.17 -0.17 -0.85
N PRO A 81 12.08 -0.92 -0.21
CA PRO A 81 13.51 -0.67 -0.30
C PRO A 81 14.07 -0.92 -1.71
N SER A 82 13.32 -1.61 -2.58
CA SER A 82 13.70 -1.89 -3.97
C SER A 82 13.34 -0.73 -4.92
N GLY A 83 12.51 0.22 -4.50
CA GLY A 83 11.93 1.29 -5.33
C GLY A 83 12.77 2.57 -5.47
N GLY A 84 13.85 2.72 -4.71
CA GLY A 84 14.80 3.81 -4.87
C GLY A 84 15.14 4.55 -3.57
N GLY A 85 16.43 4.46 -3.21
CA GLY A 85 17.10 5.39 -2.30
C GLY A 85 17.01 5.03 -0.82
N GLY A 86 17.97 4.24 -0.33
CA GLY A 86 18.16 4.08 1.11
C GLY A 86 18.96 2.86 1.54
N LEU A 87 20.07 2.55 0.89
CA LEU A 87 21.16 1.88 1.62
C LEU A 87 21.66 2.91 2.65
N PRO A 88 21.66 2.63 3.97
CA PRO A 88 22.41 3.48 4.89
C PRO A 88 23.89 3.47 4.45
N PRO A 89 24.64 4.58 4.59
CA PRO A 89 26.07 4.55 4.34
C PRO A 89 26.67 3.50 5.27
N GLN A 90 27.16 2.43 4.67
CA GLN A 90 28.04 1.46 5.31
C GLN A 90 29.32 2.20 5.68
N SER A 91 29.31 2.77 6.88
CA SER A 91 30.48 3.30 7.58
C SER A 91 31.45 2.14 7.83
N GLY A 92 32.38 1.92 6.91
CA GLY A 92 33.62 1.19 7.14
C GLY A 92 34.72 2.06 6.53
N GLY A 93 35.48 2.84 7.30
CA GLY A 93 36.28 2.38 8.44
C GLY A 93 37.66 2.04 7.89
N GLY A 94 38.46 3.07 7.62
CA GLY A 94 39.87 2.98 7.26
C GLY A 94 40.71 3.63 8.35
#